data_AF-A0AB34AK36-F1
#
_entry.id   AF-A0AB34AK36-F1
#
_cell.length_a   1.000
_cell.length_b   1.000
_cell.length_c   1.000
_cell.angle_alpha   90.00
_cell.angle_beta   90.00
_cell.angle_gamma   90.00
#
_symmetry.space_group_name_H-M   'P 1'
#
loop_
_entity.id
_entity.type
_entity.pdbx_description
1 polymer ?
#
loop_
_entity_poly.entity_id
_entity_poly.type
_entity_poly.pdbx_seq_one_letter_code
_entity_poly.pdbx_strand_id
1 'polypeptide(L)'
;MLSANEILHLLSNAAVGEETELKEVVTKRGEYVKNPDTGKYNIIYNESVEMVEVPIKISGRLKARDLLGKYHTLFTDKHELTGDTPVIINVGE
;
A
#
# COMPACT_ATOMS: atom_id res chain seq x y z
N MET A 1 -2.90 17.69 14.33
CA MET A 1 -1.67 17.31 13.61
C MET A 1 -1.11 16.10 14.33
N LEU A 2 -0.83 14.99 13.64
CA LEU A 2 -0.16 13.87 14.28
C LEU A 2 1.28 14.26 14.63
N SER A 3 1.73 13.86 15.81
CA SER A 3 3.12 14.01 16.26
C SER A 3 4.04 13.04 15.50
N ALA A 4 5.34 13.34 15.49
CA ALA A 4 6.33 12.48 14.85
C ALA A 4 6.31 11.04 15.40
N ASN A 5 6.09 10.88 16.72
CA ASN A 5 6.00 9.57 17.35
C ASN A 5 4.78 8.77 16.91
N GLU A 6 3.63 9.43 16.75
CA GLU A 6 2.41 8.77 16.26
C GLU A 6 2.58 8.31 14.81
N ILE A 7 3.24 9.11 13.97
CA ILE A 7 3.55 8.75 12.58
C ILE A 7 4.48 7.53 12.53
N LEU A 8 5.51 7.49 13.38
CA LEU A 8 6.43 6.34 13.46
C LEU A 8 5.71 5.07 13.94
N HIS A 9 4.77 5.22 14.88
CA HIS A 9 3.97 4.10 15.36
C HIS A 9 3.09 3.52 14.23
N LEU A 10 2.37 4.37 13.49
CA LEU A 10 1.60 3.98 12.32
C LEU A 10 2.45 3.28 11.24
N LEU A 11 3.61 3.84 10.92
CA LEU A 11 4.53 3.23 9.95
C LEU A 11 5.06 1.87 10.44
N SER A 12 5.27 1.71 11.75
CA SER A 12 5.70 0.44 12.34
C SER A 12 4.62 -0.63 12.19
N ASN A 13 3.37 -0.31 12.52
CA ASN A 13 2.24 -1.24 12.38
C ASN A 13 2.03 -1.63 10.90
N ALA A 14 2.14 -0.67 9.98
CA ALA A 14 2.11 -0.93 8.54
C ALA A 14 3.30 -1.77 8.05
N ALA A 15 4.51 -1.58 8.60
CA ALA A 15 5.69 -2.34 8.22
C ALA A 15 5.64 -3.82 8.67
N VAL A 16 5.00 -4.09 9.81
CA VAL A 16 4.70 -5.44 10.32
C VAL A 16 3.55 -6.08 9.53
N GLY A 17 2.61 -5.26 9.06
CA GLY A 17 1.47 -5.69 8.26
C GLY A 17 0.24 -6.03 9.10
N GLU A 18 0.13 -5.42 10.28
CA GLU A 18 -1.04 -5.49 11.17
C GLU A 18 -2.19 -4.61 10.66
N GLU A 19 -1.89 -3.63 9.80
CA GLU A 19 -2.88 -2.74 9.18
C GLU A 19 -3.67 -3.45 8.07
N THR A 20 -4.95 -3.08 7.96
CA THR A 20 -5.88 -3.58 6.94
C THR A 20 -6.41 -2.44 6.07
N GLU A 21 -6.77 -2.77 4.84
CA GLU A 21 -7.39 -1.86 3.85
C GLU A 21 -8.77 -2.41 3.52
N LEU A 22 -9.77 -1.54 3.48
CA LEU A 22 -11.11 -1.91 3.00
C LEU A 22 -11.07 -2.07 1.48
N LYS A 23 -11.54 -3.22 1.00
CA LYS A 23 -11.60 -3.52 -0.42
C LYS A 23 -13.00 -3.98 -0.81
N GLU A 24 -13.49 -3.44 -1.92
CA GLU A 24 -14.71 -3.90 -2.57
C GLU A 24 -14.45 -5.24 -3.27
N VAL A 25 -15.23 -6.27 -2.89
CA VAL A 25 -15.22 -7.57 -3.53
C VAL A 25 -16.61 -7.85 -4.08
N VAL A 26 -16.67 -8.17 -5.38
CA VAL A 26 -17.90 -8.59 -6.03
C VAL A 26 -18.09 -10.07 -5.76
N THR A 27 -19.08 -10.40 -4.93
CA THR A 27 -19.45 -11.78 -4.64
C THR A 27 -20.64 -12.16 -5.53
N LYS A 28 -20.53 -13.32 -6.19
CA LYS A 28 -21.65 -13.91 -6.94
C LYS A 28 -22.24 -15.02 -6.09
N ARG A 29 -23.32 -14.73 -5.36
CA ARG A 29 -24.00 -15.75 -4.55
C ARG A 29 -25.11 -16.39 -5.39
N GLY A 30 -25.02 -17.71 -5.57
CA GLY A 30 -26.07 -18.51 -6.17
C GLY A 30 -27.10 -18.89 -5.09
N GLU A 31 -28.26 -18.25 -5.11
CA GLU A 31 -29.35 -18.57 -4.18
C GLU A 31 -30.37 -19.49 -4.87
N TYR A 32 -30.74 -20.57 -4.17
CA TYR A 32 -31.79 -21.48 -4.64
C TYR A 32 -33.17 -20.87 -4.32
N VAL A 33 -33.77 -20.23 -5.32
CA VAL A 33 -35.08 -19.62 -5.18
C VAL A 33 -36.12 -20.55 -5.80
N LYS A 34 -37.15 -20.89 -5.02
CA LYS A 34 -38.28 -21.67 -5.51
C LYS A 34 -39.09 -20.80 -6.46
N ASN A 35 -39.24 -21.25 -7.71
CA ASN A 35 -40.03 -20.55 -8.69
C ASN A 35 -41.52 -20.67 -8.34
N PRO A 36 -42.24 -19.55 -8.10
CA PRO A 36 -43.66 -19.57 -7.72
C PRO A 36 -44.56 -20.17 -8.81
N ASP A 37 -44.16 -20.12 -10.08
CA ASP A 37 -44.97 -20.59 -11.21
C ASP A 37 -44.80 -22.10 -11.50
N THR A 38 -43.61 -22.65 -11.25
CA THR A 38 -43.29 -24.04 -11.64
C THR A 38 -43.01 -24.96 -10.46
N GLY A 39 -42.90 -24.42 -9.25
CA GLY A 39 -42.57 -25.17 -8.04
C GLY A 39 -41.15 -25.76 -7.99
N LYS A 40 -40.37 -25.61 -9.06
CA LYS A 40 -38.97 -26.04 -9.18
C LYS A 40 -38.03 -25.00 -8.59
N TYR A 41 -36.88 -25.45 -8.08
CA TYR A 41 -35.84 -24.55 -7.60
C TYR A 41 -34.95 -24.09 -8.76
N ASN A 42 -34.77 -22.78 -8.89
CA ASN A 42 -33.84 -22.16 -9.81
C ASN A 42 -32.67 -21.56 -9.02
N ILE A 43 -31.46 -21.64 -9.58
CA ILE A 43 -30.30 -20.94 -9.04
C ILE A 43 -30.29 -19.54 -9.64
N ILE A 44 -30.45 -18.52 -8.79
CA ILE A 44 -30.33 -17.12 -9.17
C ILE A 44 -28.95 -16.64 -8.73
N TYR A 45 -28.15 -16.15 -9.68
CA TYR A 45 -26.85 -15.54 -9.39
C TYR A 45 -27.07 -14.05 -9.12
N ASN A 46 -27.16 -13.69 -7.84
CA ASN A 46 -27.17 -12.30 -7.44
C ASN A 46 -25.73 -11.82 -7.27
N GLU A 47 -25.37 -10.73 -7.94
CA GLU A 47 -24.09 -10.05 -7.74
C GLU A 47 -24.28 -9.01 -6.62
N SER A 48 -23.53 -9.15 -5.53
CA SER A 48 -23.47 -8.17 -4.44
C SER A 48 -22.05 -7.65 -4.28
N VAL A 49 -21.92 -6.35 -4.04
CA VAL A 49 -20.63 -5.74 -3.66
C VAL A 49 -20.55 -5.77 -2.14
N GLU A 50 -19.56 -6.48 -1.62
CA GLU A 50 -19.28 -6.58 -0.19
C GLU A 50 -17.95 -5.88 0.11
N MET A 51 -17.93 -5.08 1.18
CA MET A 51 -16.72 -4.45 1.70
C MET A 51 -16.03 -5.43 2.63
N VAL A 52 -14.80 -5.84 2.30
CA VAL A 52 -14.01 -6.75 3.13
C VAL A 52 -12.71 -6.10 3.57
N GLU A 53 -12.32 -6.33 4.82
CA GLU A 53 -11.01 -5.92 5.35
C GLU A 53 -9.95 -6.91 4.85
N VAL A 54 -9.01 -6.42 4.06
CA VAL A 54 -7.89 -7.22 3.58
C VAL A 54 -6.58 -6.66 4.14
N PRO A 55 -5.54 -7.48 4.37
CA PRO A 55 -4.26 -6.95 4.80
C PRO A 55 -3.71 -5.94 3.78
N ILE A 56 -3.05 -4.88 4.25
CA ILE A 56 -2.49 -3.86 3.34
C ILE A 56 -1.56 -4.49 2.30
N LYS A 57 -1.58 -3.91 1.09
CA LYS A 57 -0.75 -4.34 -0.04
C LYS A 57 0.73 -4.37 0.35
N ILE A 58 1.46 -5.34 -0.22
CA ILE A 58 2.91 -5.49 0.01
C ILE A 58 3.68 -4.20 -0.32
N SER A 59 3.28 -3.47 -1.36
CA SER A 59 3.88 -2.18 -1.71
C SER A 59 3.76 -1.13 -0.59
N GLY A 60 2.62 -1.09 0.11
CA GLY A 60 2.42 -0.22 1.27
C GLY A 60 3.38 -0.58 2.42
N ARG A 61 3.52 -1.88 2.71
CA ARG A 61 4.45 -2.40 3.73
C ARG A 61 5.91 -2.04 3.39
N LEU A 62 6.31 -2.22 2.13
CA LEU A 62 7.66 -1.86 1.66
C LEU A 62 7.91 -0.36 1.77
N LYS A 63 6.91 0.47 1.45
CA LYS A 63 7.05 1.92 1.57
C LYS A 63 7.18 2.36 3.02
N ALA A 64 6.45 1.74 3.93
CA ALA A 64 6.58 2.00 5.36
C ALA A 64 8.00 1.65 5.88
N ARG A 65 8.57 0.53 5.44
CA ARG A 65 9.96 0.13 5.75
C ARG A 65 11.00 1.11 5.18
N ASP A 66 10.82 1.58 3.95
CA ASP A 66 11.68 2.61 3.33
C ASP A 66 11.66 3.91 4.15
N LEU A 67 10.49 4.37 4.58
CA LEU A 67 10.37 5.59 5.39
C LEU A 67 10.98 5.43 6.78
N LEU A 68 10.76 4.29 7.45
CA LEU A 68 11.39 4.00 8.74
C LEU A 68 12.92 3.92 8.63
N GLY A 69 13.42 3.26 7.59
CA GLY A 69 14.87 3.19 7.36
C GLY A 69 15.49 4.54 7.05
N LYS A 70 14.79 5.42 6.33
CA LYS A 70 15.22 6.82 6.12
C LYS A 70 15.24 7.62 7.42
N TYR A 71 14.21 7.48 8.26
CA TYR A 71 14.19 8.14 9.57
C TYR A 71 15.38 7.73 10.45
N HIS A 72 15.75 6.45 10.41
CA HIS A 72 16.91 5.92 11.14
C HIS A 72 18.23 5.99 10.38
N THR A 73 18.30 6.69 9.24
CA THR A 73 19.52 6.82 8.41
C THR A 73 20.20 5.50 8.09
N LEU A 74 19.41 4.44 7.86
CA LEU A 74 19.93 3.08 7.56
C LEU A 74 20.45 2.94 6.12
N PHE A 75 20.03 3.82 5.23
CA PHE A 75 20.37 3.76 3.81
C PHE A 75 21.47 4.77 3.47
N THR A 76 22.35 4.40 2.55
CA THR A 76 23.38 5.28 2.01
C THR A 76 23.39 5.14 0.50
N ASP A 77 23.36 6.27 -0.20
CA ASP A 77 23.50 6.32 -1.64
C ASP A 77 24.98 6.47 -2.00
N LYS A 78 25.51 5.53 -2.78
CA LYS A 78 26.86 5.62 -3.31
C LYS A 78 26.84 6.45 -4.59
N HIS A 79 27.57 7.56 -4.60
CA HIS A 79 27.80 8.36 -5.80
C HIS A 79 29.25 8.26 -6.24
N GLU A 80 29.47 7.80 -7.47
CA GLU A 80 30.75 7.92 -8.16
C GLU A 80 30.66 9.09 -9.12
N LEU A 81 31.40 10.16 -8.83
CA LEU A 81 31.45 11.36 -9.66
C LEU A 81 32.79 11.34 -10.41
N THR A 82 32.73 11.20 -11.73
CA THR A 82 33.90 11.36 -12.61
C THR A 82 33.63 12.56 -13.50
N GLY A 83 34.45 13.61 -13.38
CA GLY A 83 34.34 14.79 -14.22
C GLY A 83 35.54 15.70 -14.06
N ASP A 84 36.13 16.11 -15.19
CA ASP A 84 37.12 17.18 -15.21
C ASP A 84 36.38 18.50 -15.00
N THR A 85 36.33 18.95 -13.75
CA THR A 85 35.81 20.28 -13.42
C THR A 85 36.97 21.27 -13.53
N PRO A 86 37.04 22.10 -14.58
CA PRO A 86 38.08 23.11 -14.67
C PRO A 86 37.88 24.16 -13.57
N VAL A 87 38.85 24.25 -12.65
CA VAL A 87 38.92 25.34 -11.68
C VAL A 87 39.61 26.51 -12.36
N ILE A 88 38.83 27.50 -12.80
CA ILE A 88 39.36 28.72 -13.40
C ILE A 88 39.65 29.72 -12.28
N ILE A 89 40.94 30.02 -12.05
CA ILE A 89 41.38 31.06 -11.12
C ILE A 89 41.81 32.26 -11.96
N ASN A 90 41.01 33.34 -11.94
CA ASN A 90 41.44 34.63 -12.50
C ASN A 90 42.26 35.37 -11.43
N VAL A 91 43.57 35.42 -11.62
CA VAL A 91 44.46 36.33 -10.87
C VAL A 91 44.50 37.64 -11.66
N GLY A 92 44.19 38.76 -11.00
CA GLY A 92 44.00 40.08 -11.62
C GLY A 92 45.22 40.61 -12.39
N GLU A 93 44.94 41.58 -13.28
CA GLU A 93 45.89 42.28 -14.18
C GLU A 93 47.19 42.76 -13.52
#